data_AF-A0A2A2RZ84-F1
#
_entry.id   AF-A0A2A2RZ84-F1
#
_cell.length_a   1.000
_cell.length_b   1.000
_cell.length_c   1.000
_cell.angle_alpha   90.00
_cell.angle_beta   90.00
_cell.angle_gamma   90.00
#
_symmetry.space_group_name_H-M   'P 1'
#
loop_
_entity.id
_entity.type
_entity.pdbx_description
1 polymer ?
#
loop_
_entity_poly.entity_id
_entity_poly.type
_entity_poly.pdbx_seq_one_letter_code
_entity_poly.pdbx_strand_id
1 'polypeptide(L)'
;MNPTMRHLYTSILAVVALLGTSLPGRAFSLMGPPASWQTSAIGYNLLTDVGAPMNLSEEYRITMPTLNYGYDSTFLNFFGSNGVVAVEAAMAILNAIPDVRTMSYTLTEFPLQGIGPGNDTARNLQIRDLKSATLSTVLGQMGLASPERWVFALRDRIVAGNVTNYLVIRRNFDPVTWTPTNTVNSVLYTYTVRDPVLNQTTTFADAVESPADGRTVNPFLSVAGVDDGGGLAAGQFFTSLTRDDFGALRYLLRFNNVNTEQITLGTPGAGGSGITLVPFDSPYSFPSGTNGSNTISTNLPIDLARRPGIGKVSFRSLPIDSLLGINILPVTNRYTDFYYHPTNVYLTNQNLQRVSTLPDILFTAGDLSTGQITISNGVPVAVPPLLSRPTSSRWVNNAALPGNSSIGGVGTAPGPGVIPEGDGTTVAIPIIFDTLGTARINFQSGGARFLDERSAVLTGVWGFFDTTTIYSVFPDGLTIQDLERQLYGP
;
A
#
# COMPACT_ATOMS: atom_id res chain seq x y z
N MET A 1 -55.42 23.47 5.70
CA MET A 1 -54.56 22.32 6.10
C MET A 1 -54.73 22.10 7.59
N ASN A 2 -55.06 20.88 8.01
CA ASN A 2 -55.34 20.50 9.40
C ASN A 2 -54.06 20.65 10.27
N PRO A 3 -54.09 21.35 11.43
CA PRO A 3 -52.90 21.58 12.26
C PRO A 3 -52.17 20.30 12.70
N THR A 4 -52.87 19.17 12.79
CA THR A 4 -52.28 17.85 13.09
C THR A 4 -51.42 17.29 11.96
N MET A 5 -51.73 17.60 10.69
CA MET A 5 -50.89 17.20 9.55
C MET A 5 -49.59 18.01 9.48
N ARG A 6 -49.60 19.27 9.91
CA ARG A 6 -48.40 20.13 9.88
C ARG A 6 -47.31 19.58 10.81
N HIS A 7 -47.67 19.07 11.98
CA HIS A 7 -46.71 18.43 12.89
C HIS A 7 -46.15 17.12 12.33
N LEU A 8 -46.97 16.29 11.67
CA LEU A 8 -46.51 15.04 11.06
C LEU A 8 -45.50 15.27 9.92
N TYR A 9 -45.74 16.26 9.05
CA TYR A 9 -44.80 16.63 7.98
C TYR A 9 -43.50 17.24 8.51
N THR A 10 -43.57 18.04 9.58
CA THR A 10 -42.38 18.65 10.18
C THR A 10 -41.52 17.60 10.89
N SER A 11 -42.13 16.61 11.54
CA SER A 11 -41.43 15.48 12.16
C SER A 11 -40.81 14.53 11.13
N ILE A 12 -41.48 14.26 10.01
CA ILE A 12 -40.92 13.42 8.92
C ILE A 12 -39.78 14.16 8.20
N LEU A 13 -39.89 15.47 7.97
CA LEU A 13 -38.80 16.27 7.40
C LEU A 13 -37.60 16.38 8.34
N ALA A 14 -37.81 16.43 9.67
CA ALA A 14 -36.71 16.42 10.64
C ALA A 14 -36.00 15.05 10.71
N VAL A 15 -36.74 13.94 10.57
CA VAL A 15 -36.16 12.58 10.52
C VAL A 15 -35.43 12.33 9.19
N VAL A 16 -35.93 12.84 8.06
CA VAL A 16 -35.23 12.78 6.77
C VAL A 16 -34.03 13.72 6.72
N ALA A 17 -34.07 14.87 7.41
CA ALA A 17 -32.92 15.77 7.55
C ALA A 17 -31.86 15.23 8.53
N LEU A 18 -32.24 14.48 9.56
CA LEU A 18 -31.29 13.75 10.44
C LEU A 18 -30.71 12.48 9.79
N LEU A 19 -31.44 11.84 8.86
CA LEU A 19 -30.91 10.75 8.02
C LEU A 19 -30.07 11.29 6.84
N GLY A 20 -30.17 12.59 6.55
CA GLY A 20 -29.43 13.31 5.52
C GLY A 20 -28.16 14.00 6.01
N THR A 21 -27.74 13.79 7.27
CA THR A 21 -26.39 14.19 7.67
C THR A 21 -25.42 13.28 6.94
N SER A 22 -24.89 13.75 5.81
CA SER A 22 -23.70 13.16 5.20
C SER A 22 -22.66 13.04 6.29
N LEU A 23 -22.40 11.82 6.76
CA LEU A 23 -21.21 11.53 7.55
C LEU A 23 -20.03 12.13 6.77
N PRO A 24 -19.03 12.75 7.44
CA PRO A 24 -17.89 13.33 6.75
C PRO A 24 -17.36 12.31 5.75
N GLY A 25 -17.50 12.60 4.45
CA GLY A 25 -17.33 11.61 3.41
C GLY A 25 -15.92 11.06 3.48
N ARG A 26 -15.81 9.75 3.67
CA ARG A 26 -14.54 9.04 3.61
C ARG A 26 -14.60 8.11 2.44
N ALA A 27 -13.45 7.81 1.89
CA ALA A 27 -13.39 6.92 0.77
C ALA A 27 -12.05 6.22 0.78
N PHE A 28 -12.05 4.92 0.51
CA PHE A 28 -10.85 4.13 0.34
C PHE A 28 -10.81 3.48 -1.05
N SER A 29 -9.60 3.27 -1.56
CA SER A 29 -9.35 2.57 -2.82
C SER A 29 -8.53 1.31 -2.58
N LEU A 30 -8.81 0.29 -3.37
CA LEU A 30 -8.16 -1.02 -3.30
C LEU A 30 -7.20 -1.17 -4.46
N MET A 31 -6.11 -1.90 -4.27
CA MET A 31 -5.10 -2.16 -5.29
C MET A 31 -5.12 -3.61 -5.75
N GLY A 32 -4.68 -3.84 -6.99
CA GLY A 32 -4.44 -5.18 -7.55
C GLY A 32 -3.68 -5.12 -8.87
N PRO A 33 -3.36 -6.27 -9.49
CA PRO A 33 -2.82 -6.36 -10.83
C PRO A 33 -3.77 -5.74 -11.87
N PRO A 34 -3.27 -4.96 -12.83
CA PRO A 34 -4.12 -4.30 -13.82
C PRO A 34 -5.01 -5.28 -14.57
N ALA A 35 -6.30 -4.94 -14.67
CA ALA A 35 -7.21 -5.56 -15.61
C ALA A 35 -6.75 -5.31 -17.06
N SER A 36 -7.21 -6.14 -18.00
CA SER A 36 -6.82 -6.03 -19.42
C SER A 36 -7.11 -4.67 -20.06
N TRP A 37 -8.09 -3.92 -19.54
CA TRP A 37 -8.45 -2.59 -20.01
C TRP A 37 -7.66 -1.47 -19.31
N GLN A 38 -7.06 -1.73 -18.14
CA GLN A 38 -6.25 -0.78 -17.39
C GLN A 38 -4.87 -0.68 -18.05
N THR A 39 -4.78 0.15 -19.08
CA THR A 39 -3.57 0.33 -19.90
C THR A 39 -2.92 1.69 -19.66
N SER A 40 -1.63 1.81 -20.01
CA SER A 40 -0.90 3.07 -19.93
C SER A 40 -1.48 4.18 -20.77
N ALA A 41 -2.17 3.88 -21.87
CA ALA A 41 -2.81 4.87 -22.73
C ALA A 41 -3.92 5.67 -22.02
N ILE A 42 -4.50 5.11 -20.94
CA ILE A 42 -5.59 5.74 -20.18
C ILE A 42 -5.25 5.89 -18.67
N GLY A 43 -3.96 6.01 -18.34
CA GLY A 43 -3.52 6.46 -17.01
C GLY A 43 -3.17 5.38 -15.99
N TYR A 44 -2.98 4.12 -16.38
CA TYR A 44 -2.58 3.02 -15.49
C TYR A 44 -1.20 2.45 -15.82
N ASN A 45 -0.58 1.71 -14.90
CA ASN A 45 0.73 1.10 -15.12
C ASN A 45 1.80 2.14 -15.49
N LEU A 46 1.71 3.31 -14.87
CA LEU A 46 2.72 4.35 -14.97
C LEU A 46 3.92 3.96 -14.10
N LEU A 47 5.04 4.68 -14.26
CA LEU A 47 6.33 4.29 -13.69
C LEU A 47 6.31 4.08 -12.15
N THR A 48 5.46 4.80 -11.44
CA THR A 48 5.33 4.74 -9.97
C THR A 48 4.20 3.83 -9.49
N ASP A 49 3.41 3.26 -10.41
CA ASP A 49 2.23 2.48 -10.05
C ASP A 49 2.66 1.10 -9.52
N VAL A 50 2.24 0.79 -8.29
CA VAL A 50 2.39 -0.57 -7.77
C VAL A 50 1.41 -1.50 -8.46
N GLY A 51 0.20 -1.04 -8.72
CA GLY A 51 -0.85 -1.79 -9.39
C GLY A 51 -1.91 -0.83 -9.92
N ALA A 52 -3.13 -1.34 -10.10
CA ALA A 52 -4.26 -0.56 -10.57
C ALA A 52 -5.44 -0.68 -9.58
N PRO A 53 -6.37 0.29 -9.58
CA PRO A 53 -7.44 0.30 -8.61
C PRO A 53 -8.46 -0.82 -8.86
N MET A 54 -8.92 -1.48 -7.80
CA MET A 54 -9.85 -2.60 -7.83
C MET A 54 -11.28 -2.20 -7.46
N ASN A 55 -12.25 -2.98 -7.96
CA ASN A 55 -13.61 -2.89 -7.48
C ASN A 55 -13.75 -3.69 -6.18
N LEU A 56 -14.87 -3.51 -5.48
CA LEU A 56 -15.23 -4.43 -4.40
C LEU A 56 -15.41 -5.85 -4.96
N SER A 57 -14.99 -6.84 -4.17
CA SER A 57 -14.90 -8.26 -4.56
C SER A 57 -13.81 -8.58 -5.58
N GLU A 58 -13.06 -7.60 -6.08
CA GLU A 58 -11.85 -7.79 -6.91
C GLU A 58 -10.57 -7.59 -6.08
N GLU A 59 -10.67 -7.59 -4.75
CA GLU A 59 -9.56 -7.18 -3.87
C GLU A 59 -8.40 -8.17 -3.74
N TYR A 60 -7.24 -7.65 -3.35
CA TYR A 60 -6.05 -8.42 -3.00
C TYR A 60 -5.68 -8.15 -1.54
N ARG A 61 -5.35 -9.21 -0.79
CA ARG A 61 -5.02 -9.09 0.64
C ARG A 61 -3.94 -10.05 1.09
N ILE A 62 -3.29 -9.68 2.18
CA ILE A 62 -2.43 -10.57 2.97
C ILE A 62 -3.32 -11.56 3.73
N THR A 63 -3.00 -12.84 3.66
CA THR A 63 -3.73 -13.92 4.34
C THR A 63 -3.01 -14.45 5.59
N MET A 64 -1.77 -14.02 5.82
CA MET A 64 -1.00 -14.42 7.00
C MET A 64 -1.06 -13.36 8.11
N PRO A 65 -1.38 -13.74 9.36
CA PRO A 65 -1.56 -12.78 10.45
C PRO A 65 -0.26 -12.18 11.01
N THR A 66 0.90 -12.78 10.73
CA THR A 66 2.19 -12.27 11.20
C THR A 66 3.22 -12.25 10.09
N LEU A 67 3.64 -11.05 9.68
CA LEU A 67 4.74 -10.84 8.74
C LEU A 67 6.02 -10.49 9.51
N ASN A 68 7.11 -11.17 9.18
CA ASN A 68 8.43 -10.87 9.68
C ASN A 68 9.12 -9.85 8.76
N TYR A 69 9.87 -8.90 9.31
CA TYR A 69 10.64 -7.95 8.52
C TYR A 69 12.07 -7.81 9.03
N GLY A 70 12.97 -7.27 8.23
CA GLY A 70 14.35 -7.04 8.61
C GLY A 70 15.08 -6.09 7.68
N TYR A 71 16.37 -5.88 7.95
CA TYR A 71 17.25 -4.95 7.26
C TYR A 71 18.44 -5.71 6.68
N ASP A 72 18.88 -5.34 5.48
CA ASP A 72 20.13 -5.86 4.91
C ASP A 72 21.33 -4.97 5.27
N SER A 73 22.53 -5.39 4.86
CA SER A 73 23.76 -4.63 5.11
C SER A 73 23.78 -3.28 4.40
N THR A 74 23.14 -3.15 3.23
CA THR A 74 23.11 -1.88 2.49
C THR A 74 22.31 -0.82 3.25
N PHE A 75 21.15 -1.19 3.81
CA PHE A 75 20.36 -0.32 4.66
C PHE A 75 21.13 0.10 5.91
N LEU A 76 21.73 -0.87 6.60
CA LEU A 76 22.48 -0.59 7.84
C LEU A 76 23.71 0.28 7.60
N ASN A 77 24.39 0.13 6.46
CA ASN A 77 25.54 0.95 6.10
C ASN A 77 25.18 2.40 5.79
N PHE A 78 24.02 2.65 5.15
CA PHE A 78 23.62 4.01 4.76
C PHE A 78 22.77 4.71 5.83
N PHE A 79 21.75 4.04 6.35
CA PHE A 79 20.80 4.63 7.30
C PHE A 79 21.15 4.36 8.77
N GLY A 80 21.97 3.34 9.04
CA GLY A 80 22.47 3.04 10.37
C GLY A 80 21.38 2.84 11.42
N SER A 81 21.74 3.07 12.68
CA SER A 81 20.83 2.84 13.81
C SER A 81 19.64 3.81 13.82
N ASN A 82 19.85 5.06 13.38
CA ASN A 82 18.79 6.06 13.28
C ASN A 82 17.77 5.70 12.20
N GLY A 83 18.21 5.08 11.11
CA GLY A 83 17.36 4.50 10.07
C GLY A 83 16.43 3.43 10.58
N VAL A 84 17.00 2.49 11.35
CA VAL A 84 16.23 1.43 12.01
C VAL A 84 15.18 2.05 12.92
N VAL A 85 15.53 3.04 13.74
CA VAL A 85 14.56 3.74 14.60
C VAL A 85 13.40 4.36 13.79
N ALA A 86 13.69 4.96 12.64
CA ALA A 86 12.65 5.55 11.78
C ALA A 86 11.70 4.50 11.19
N VAL A 87 12.22 3.36 10.72
CA VAL A 87 11.41 2.25 10.20
C VAL A 87 10.61 1.60 11.34
N GLU A 88 11.23 1.32 12.49
CA GLU A 88 10.54 0.77 13.66
C GLU A 88 9.40 1.69 14.13
N ALA A 89 9.56 3.02 14.04
CA ALA A 89 8.48 3.96 14.33
C ALA A 89 7.28 3.81 13.37
N ALA A 90 7.52 3.55 12.08
CA ALA A 90 6.46 3.25 11.12
C ALA A 90 5.79 1.90 11.43
N MET A 91 6.59 0.87 11.72
CA MET A 91 6.09 -0.47 12.05
C MET A 91 5.30 -0.47 13.38
N ALA A 92 5.66 0.39 14.33
CA ALA A 92 4.90 0.59 15.56
C ALA A 92 3.50 1.16 15.27
N ILE A 93 3.36 2.12 14.35
CA ILE A 93 2.05 2.64 13.92
C ILE A 93 1.21 1.51 13.30
N LEU A 94 1.80 0.70 12.41
CA LEU A 94 1.10 -0.44 11.80
C LEU A 94 0.68 -1.50 12.83
N ASN A 95 1.54 -1.80 13.80
CA ASN A 95 1.23 -2.75 14.87
C ASN A 95 0.19 -2.22 15.87
N ALA A 96 0.06 -0.90 16.01
CA ALA A 96 -0.94 -0.26 16.86
C ALA A 96 -2.36 -0.31 16.27
N ILE A 97 -2.52 -0.70 15.00
CA ILE A 97 -3.83 -0.89 14.38
C ILE A 97 -4.62 -1.96 15.19
N PRO A 98 -5.83 -1.65 15.69
CA PRO A 98 -6.62 -2.63 16.42
C PRO A 98 -7.12 -3.73 15.48
N ASP A 99 -7.55 -4.85 16.03
CA ASP A 99 -8.29 -5.84 15.23
C ASP A 99 -9.50 -5.16 14.58
N VAL A 100 -9.69 -5.35 13.26
CA VAL A 100 -10.76 -4.62 12.54
C VAL A 100 -12.16 -4.95 13.06
N ARG A 101 -12.32 -6.05 13.81
CA ARG A 101 -13.58 -6.43 14.47
C ARG A 101 -13.91 -5.55 15.69
N THR A 102 -12.94 -4.85 16.26
CA THR A 102 -13.15 -3.96 17.42
C THR A 102 -13.32 -2.49 17.03
N MET A 103 -13.10 -2.15 15.76
CA MET A 103 -13.32 -0.81 15.24
C MET A 103 -14.81 -0.46 15.28
N SER A 104 -15.13 0.80 15.60
CA SER A 104 -16.50 1.28 15.58
C SER A 104 -17.05 1.26 14.16
N TYR A 105 -18.36 1.09 14.02
CA TYR A 105 -19.04 1.11 12.72
C TYR A 105 -18.69 2.37 11.92
N THR A 106 -18.69 3.52 12.59
CA THR A 106 -18.42 4.83 12.00
C THR A 106 -16.94 5.20 11.96
N LEU A 107 -15.98 4.40 12.42
CA LEU A 107 -14.53 4.73 12.38
C LEU A 107 -14.16 6.12 12.94
N THR A 108 -15.02 6.73 13.76
CA THR A 108 -14.86 8.13 14.22
C THR A 108 -13.70 8.30 15.20
N GLU A 109 -13.26 7.20 15.80
CA GLU A 109 -12.06 7.11 16.65
C GLU A 109 -10.75 7.39 15.89
N PHE A 110 -10.75 7.26 14.56
CA PHE A 110 -9.57 7.50 13.73
C PHE A 110 -9.59 8.91 13.10
N PRO A 111 -8.44 9.56 12.91
CA PRO A 111 -8.39 10.93 12.39
C PRO A 111 -8.64 10.99 10.88
N LEU A 112 -9.19 12.10 10.40
CA LEU A 112 -9.35 12.37 8.96
C LEU A 112 -8.05 12.86 8.29
N GLN A 113 -7.12 13.40 9.09
CA GLN A 113 -5.82 13.89 8.64
C GLN A 113 -4.74 13.21 9.48
N GLY A 114 -3.74 12.65 8.81
CA GLY A 114 -2.59 12.01 9.45
C GLY A 114 -1.33 12.87 9.40
N ILE A 115 -1.29 13.88 8.52
CA ILE A 115 -0.12 14.76 8.33
C ILE A 115 0.03 15.65 9.55
N GLY A 116 1.19 15.56 10.22
CA GLY A 116 1.55 16.41 11.33
C GLY A 116 1.85 17.86 10.92
N PRO A 117 1.99 18.79 11.88
CA PRO A 117 2.47 20.14 11.59
C PRO A 117 3.82 20.08 10.88
N GLY A 118 3.89 20.59 9.64
CA GLY A 118 5.11 20.52 8.84
C GLY A 118 6.30 21.18 9.55
N ASN A 119 7.50 20.66 9.29
CA ASN A 119 8.75 21.20 9.80
C ASN A 119 9.39 22.10 8.74
N ASP A 120 9.39 23.41 8.99
CA ASP A 120 9.87 24.40 8.01
C ASP A 120 11.37 24.27 7.71
N THR A 121 12.18 23.91 8.71
CA THR A 121 13.61 23.66 8.53
C THR A 121 13.83 22.47 7.61
N ALA A 122 13.14 21.36 7.87
CA ALA A 122 13.19 20.17 7.03
C ALA A 122 12.70 20.45 5.60
N ARG A 123 11.66 21.28 5.44
CA ARG A 123 11.17 21.72 4.12
C ARG A 123 12.23 22.50 3.35
N ASN A 124 12.88 23.48 4.00
CA ASN A 124 13.90 24.30 3.36
C ASN A 124 15.11 23.48 2.92
N LEU A 125 15.47 22.46 3.71
CA LEU A 125 16.55 21.54 3.46
C LEU A 125 16.17 20.33 2.59
N GLN A 126 14.96 20.32 2.02
CA GLN A 126 14.44 19.23 1.17
C GLN A 126 14.48 17.84 1.84
N ILE A 127 14.32 17.77 3.16
CA ILE A 127 14.31 16.52 3.92
C ILE A 127 12.93 15.84 3.80
N ARG A 128 12.92 14.56 3.42
CA ARG A 128 11.75 13.70 3.32
C ARG A 128 11.74 12.66 4.43
N ASP A 129 10.58 12.41 5.01
CA ASP A 129 10.46 11.56 6.18
C ASP A 129 10.49 10.06 5.82
N LEU A 130 11.54 9.36 6.25
CA LEU A 130 11.77 7.92 6.00
C LEU A 130 10.66 7.07 6.64
N LYS A 131 10.19 7.46 7.84
CA LYS A 131 9.08 6.79 8.54
C LYS A 131 7.80 6.83 7.69
N SER A 132 7.42 8.00 7.19
CA SER A 132 6.21 8.18 6.38
C SER A 132 6.28 7.44 5.04
N ALA A 133 7.44 7.45 4.38
CA ALA A 133 7.66 6.68 3.16
C ALA A 133 7.52 5.17 3.42
N THR A 134 8.12 4.66 4.49
CA THR A 134 7.98 3.27 4.95
C THR A 134 6.52 2.91 5.18
N LEU A 135 5.82 3.74 5.96
CA LEU A 135 4.43 3.51 6.35
C LEU A 135 3.52 3.39 5.13
N SER A 136 3.64 4.34 4.19
CA SER A 136 2.87 4.35 2.94
C SER A 136 3.18 3.14 2.06
N THR A 137 4.48 2.82 1.92
CA THR A 137 4.95 1.68 1.11
C THR A 137 4.37 0.36 1.60
N VAL A 138 4.41 0.12 2.92
CA VAL A 138 3.89 -1.13 3.49
C VAL A 138 2.37 -1.24 3.30
N LEU A 139 1.61 -0.15 3.43
CA LEU A 139 0.18 -0.16 3.14
C LEU A 139 -0.13 -0.49 1.67
N GLY A 140 0.65 0.05 0.74
CA GLY A 140 0.57 -0.34 -0.67
C GLY A 140 0.79 -1.84 -0.86
N GLN A 141 1.82 -2.40 -0.22
CA GLN A 141 2.09 -3.84 -0.21
C GLN A 141 1.06 -4.67 0.58
N MET A 142 0.08 -4.04 1.24
CA MET A 142 -1.07 -4.69 1.87
C MET A 142 -2.35 -4.62 1.02
N GLY A 143 -2.32 -3.99 -0.15
CA GLY A 143 -3.45 -3.92 -1.08
C GLY A 143 -4.22 -2.60 -1.08
N LEU A 144 -3.69 -1.54 -0.48
CA LEU A 144 -4.30 -0.21 -0.48
C LEU A 144 -3.81 0.61 -1.68
N ALA A 145 -4.72 1.31 -2.37
CA ALA A 145 -4.39 2.28 -3.43
C ALA A 145 -4.72 3.70 -2.95
N SER A 146 -4.21 4.73 -3.64
CA SER A 146 -4.55 6.12 -3.30
C SER A 146 -6.04 6.41 -3.51
N PRO A 147 -6.83 6.70 -2.47
CA PRO A 147 -8.20 7.16 -2.65
C PRO A 147 -8.28 8.54 -3.31
N GLU A 148 -7.26 9.39 -3.21
CA GLU A 148 -7.25 10.71 -3.86
C GLU A 148 -7.01 10.62 -5.37
N ARG A 149 -6.17 9.69 -5.81
CA ARG A 149 -5.86 9.47 -7.23
C ARG A 149 -6.90 8.60 -7.93
N TRP A 150 -7.56 7.71 -7.20
CA TRP A 150 -8.53 6.78 -7.79
C TRP A 150 -9.98 7.11 -7.42
N VAL A 151 -10.24 8.37 -7.08
CA VAL A 151 -11.61 8.88 -6.98
C VAL A 151 -12.31 8.68 -8.33
N PHE A 152 -11.64 9.10 -9.40
CA PHE A 152 -12.09 8.92 -10.77
C PHE A 152 -11.02 8.14 -11.54
N ALA A 153 -11.42 7.46 -12.61
CA ALA A 153 -10.48 6.73 -13.44
C ALA A 153 -11.07 6.56 -14.83
N LEU A 154 -10.25 6.62 -15.88
CA LEU A 154 -10.72 6.34 -17.23
C LEU A 154 -10.93 4.84 -17.41
N ARG A 155 -12.10 4.42 -17.86
CA ARG A 155 -12.44 3.03 -18.16
C ARG A 155 -12.32 2.70 -19.64
N ASP A 156 -12.54 3.70 -20.49
CA ASP A 156 -12.47 3.56 -21.95
C ASP A 156 -12.15 4.91 -22.61
N ARG A 157 -11.54 4.83 -23.79
CA ARG A 157 -11.18 5.96 -24.63
C ARG A 157 -11.42 5.57 -26.09
N ILE A 158 -12.33 6.27 -26.76
CA ILE A 158 -12.69 5.99 -28.15
C ILE A 158 -12.64 7.26 -29.00
N VAL A 159 -12.12 7.14 -30.22
CA VAL A 159 -12.15 8.22 -31.22
C VAL A 159 -13.28 7.94 -32.20
N ALA A 160 -14.27 8.83 -32.25
CA ALA A 160 -15.40 8.74 -33.18
C ALA A 160 -15.53 10.06 -33.94
N GLY A 161 -15.45 10.01 -35.27
CA GLY A 161 -15.55 11.22 -36.11
C GLY A 161 -14.50 12.29 -35.80
N ASN A 162 -13.26 11.89 -35.49
CA ASN A 162 -12.16 12.76 -35.03
C ASN A 162 -12.41 13.49 -33.68
N VAL A 163 -13.43 13.07 -32.93
CA VAL A 163 -13.66 13.52 -31.55
C VAL A 163 -13.29 12.39 -30.60
N THR A 164 -12.45 12.69 -29.61
CA THR A 164 -12.09 11.73 -28.58
C THR A 164 -13.13 11.77 -27.45
N ASN A 165 -13.62 10.60 -27.06
CA ASN A 165 -14.64 10.40 -26.04
C ASN A 165 -14.09 9.47 -24.96
N TYR A 166 -14.58 9.63 -23.73
CA TYR A 166 -14.06 8.92 -22.56
C TYR A 166 -15.20 8.39 -21.70
N LEU A 167 -14.99 7.21 -21.14
CA LEU A 167 -15.81 6.66 -20.07
C LEU A 167 -15.06 6.83 -18.75
N VAL A 168 -15.66 7.54 -17.79
CA VAL A 168 -15.06 7.76 -16.46
C VAL A 168 -15.83 6.94 -15.43
N ILE A 169 -15.11 6.24 -14.56
CA ILE A 169 -15.66 5.45 -13.45
C ILE A 169 -15.10 5.95 -12.12
N ARG A 170 -15.64 5.45 -11.01
CA ARG A 170 -15.10 5.64 -9.66
C ARG A 170 -14.53 4.34 -9.13
N ARG A 171 -13.41 4.40 -8.43
CA ARG A 171 -12.77 3.26 -7.75
C ARG A 171 -12.51 3.55 -6.28
N ASN A 172 -13.40 4.36 -5.70
CA ASN A 172 -13.28 4.82 -4.34
C ASN A 172 -14.60 4.63 -3.60
N PHE A 173 -14.56 4.02 -2.41
CA PHE A 173 -15.73 3.47 -1.74
C PHE A 173 -15.85 3.98 -0.31
N ASP A 174 -17.07 4.26 0.14
CA ASP A 174 -17.31 4.64 1.52
C ASP A 174 -17.01 3.43 2.44
N PRO A 175 -16.20 3.60 3.50
CA PRO A 175 -15.77 2.49 4.36
C PRO A 175 -16.88 1.85 5.18
N VAL A 176 -18.06 2.48 5.24
CA VAL A 176 -19.22 2.07 6.01
C VAL A 176 -20.30 1.46 5.11
N THR A 177 -20.66 2.15 4.03
CA THR A 177 -21.74 1.71 3.12
C THR A 177 -21.24 0.92 1.92
N TRP A 178 -19.93 1.00 1.62
CA TRP A 178 -19.29 0.43 0.43
C TRP A 178 -19.87 0.95 -0.90
N THR A 179 -20.55 2.09 -0.86
CA THR A 179 -21.04 2.75 -2.07
C THR A 179 -19.94 3.62 -2.67
N PRO A 180 -19.81 3.70 -4.01
CA PRO A 180 -18.88 4.62 -4.64
C PRO A 180 -19.11 6.06 -4.21
N THR A 181 -18.05 6.77 -3.84
CA THR A 181 -18.10 8.16 -3.35
C THR A 181 -16.92 8.96 -3.91
N ASN A 182 -17.10 10.27 -4.01
CA ASN A 182 -16.04 11.20 -4.43
C ASN A 182 -15.60 12.14 -3.30
N THR A 183 -15.83 11.76 -2.05
CA THR A 183 -15.39 12.53 -0.89
C THR A 183 -14.40 11.73 -0.08
N VAL A 184 -13.13 12.16 -0.09
CA VAL A 184 -12.03 11.52 0.65
C VAL A 184 -11.71 12.39 1.85
N ASN A 185 -11.75 11.82 3.05
CA ASN A 185 -11.41 12.53 4.29
C ASN A 185 -12.06 13.93 4.44
N SER A 186 -13.34 14.06 4.06
CA SER A 186 -14.12 15.31 4.03
C SER A 186 -13.76 16.32 2.94
N VAL A 187 -12.93 15.94 1.99
CA VAL A 187 -12.63 16.73 0.79
C VAL A 187 -13.44 16.16 -0.38
N LEU A 188 -14.29 16.99 -0.96
CA LEU A 188 -15.03 16.65 -2.18
C LEU A 188 -14.10 16.80 -3.39
N TYR A 189 -14.05 15.77 -4.22
CA TYR A 189 -13.25 15.73 -5.44
C TYR A 189 -14.11 15.80 -6.70
N THR A 190 -13.57 16.45 -7.72
CA THR A 190 -14.04 16.43 -9.11
C THR A 190 -12.88 16.07 -10.03
N TYR A 191 -13.13 15.89 -11.33
CA TYR A 191 -12.10 15.55 -12.31
C TYR A 191 -12.14 16.46 -13.55
N THR A 192 -11.01 16.55 -14.24
CA THR A 192 -10.91 17.06 -15.62
C THR A 192 -10.18 16.03 -16.46
N VAL A 193 -10.76 15.62 -17.59
CA VAL A 193 -10.05 14.72 -18.52
C VAL A 193 -8.97 15.51 -19.26
N ARG A 194 -7.72 15.05 -19.17
CA ARG A 194 -6.59 15.59 -19.94
C ARG A 194 -6.07 14.54 -20.92
N ASP A 195 -5.93 14.92 -22.18
CA ASP A 195 -5.38 14.06 -23.24
C ASP A 195 -4.66 14.91 -24.30
N PRO A 196 -3.32 14.88 -24.36
CA PRO A 196 -2.43 14.15 -23.45
C PRO A 196 -2.28 14.86 -22.09
N VAL A 197 -1.93 14.09 -21.05
CA VAL A 197 -1.37 14.65 -19.81
C VAL A 197 0.03 15.20 -20.10
N LEU A 198 0.21 16.52 -19.91
CA LEU A 198 1.38 17.23 -20.44
C LEU A 198 2.67 17.12 -19.60
N ASN A 199 2.63 16.51 -18.41
CA ASN A 199 3.73 16.51 -17.44
C ASN A 199 4.23 15.10 -17.04
N GLN A 200 3.92 14.06 -17.80
CA GLN A 200 4.34 12.69 -17.49
C GLN A 200 5.18 12.04 -18.61
N THR A 201 5.99 11.06 -18.24
CA THR A 201 7.01 10.40 -19.07
C THR A 201 6.44 9.68 -20.31
N THR A 202 5.14 9.42 -20.31
CA THR A 202 4.36 8.86 -21.43
C THR A 202 3.20 9.79 -21.76
N THR A 203 2.78 9.84 -23.03
CA THR A 203 1.53 10.51 -23.40
C THR A 203 0.37 9.56 -23.15
N PHE A 204 -0.54 9.99 -22.28
CA PHE A 204 -1.75 9.23 -21.98
C PHE A 204 -2.90 10.17 -21.64
N ALA A 205 -4.11 9.61 -21.65
CA ALA A 205 -5.29 10.30 -21.17
C ALA A 205 -5.53 9.97 -19.69
N ASP A 206 -5.98 10.94 -18.90
CA ASP A 206 -6.29 10.73 -17.49
C ASP A 206 -7.47 11.58 -17.02
N ALA A 207 -8.21 11.07 -16.03
CA ALA A 207 -9.23 11.82 -15.32
C ALA A 207 -8.62 12.52 -14.10
N VAL A 208 -7.87 13.60 -14.34
CA VAL A 208 -7.11 14.29 -13.29
C VAL A 208 -8.02 14.85 -12.19
N GLU A 209 -7.86 14.33 -10.98
CA GLU A 209 -8.58 14.76 -9.80
C GLU A 209 -8.16 16.14 -9.30
N SER A 210 -9.13 16.87 -8.78
CA SER A 210 -8.89 18.10 -8.02
C SER A 210 -9.96 18.30 -6.95
N PRO A 211 -9.61 18.91 -5.80
CA PRO A 211 -10.60 19.34 -4.83
C PRO A 211 -11.62 20.29 -5.47
N ALA A 212 -12.90 20.02 -5.26
CA ALA A 212 -14.00 20.80 -5.85
C ALA A 212 -14.07 22.24 -5.33
N ASP A 213 -13.46 22.51 -4.16
CA ASP A 213 -13.34 23.85 -3.60
C ASP A 213 -12.14 24.65 -4.15
N GLY A 214 -11.39 24.08 -5.09
CA GLY A 214 -10.29 24.74 -5.77
C GLY A 214 -9.01 24.87 -4.95
N ARG A 215 -8.90 24.21 -3.78
CA ARG A 215 -7.65 24.22 -3.01
C ARG A 215 -6.54 23.49 -3.78
N THR A 216 -5.34 24.06 -3.78
CA THR A 216 -4.16 23.49 -4.44
C THR A 216 -3.35 22.54 -3.54
N VAL A 217 -3.59 22.57 -2.23
CA VAL A 217 -2.93 21.72 -1.24
C VAL A 217 -4.00 20.97 -0.47
N ASN A 218 -3.94 19.64 -0.47
CA ASN A 218 -4.82 18.82 0.36
C ASN A 218 -4.11 18.43 1.66
N PRO A 219 -4.52 18.93 2.84
CA PRO A 219 -3.97 18.47 4.11
C PRO A 219 -4.52 17.08 4.54
N PHE A 220 -5.52 16.55 3.85
CA PHE A 220 -6.24 15.31 4.17
C PHE A 220 -5.79 14.11 3.31
N LEU A 221 -4.51 14.09 2.90
CA LEU A 221 -3.96 12.95 2.16
C LEU A 221 -3.98 11.69 3.02
N SER A 222 -4.43 10.61 2.39
CA SER A 222 -4.29 9.24 2.84
C SER A 222 -2.81 8.87 3.00
N VAL A 223 -2.54 7.96 3.92
CA VAL A 223 -1.18 7.43 4.04
C VAL A 223 -0.86 6.53 2.85
N ALA A 224 -1.81 5.71 2.38
CA ALA A 224 -1.63 4.89 1.17
C ALA A 224 -1.36 5.70 -0.10
N GLY A 225 -1.75 6.97 -0.15
CA GLY A 225 -1.62 7.80 -1.35
C GLY A 225 -0.21 8.27 -1.67
N VAL A 226 0.69 8.34 -0.69
CA VAL A 226 2.06 8.85 -0.92
C VAL A 226 2.85 7.95 -1.86
N ASP A 227 2.71 6.63 -1.68
CA ASP A 227 3.37 5.60 -2.47
C ASP A 227 2.82 5.52 -3.91
N ASP A 228 1.53 5.80 -4.10
CA ASP A 228 0.78 5.67 -5.36
C ASP A 228 0.61 7.02 -6.11
N GLY A 229 1.64 7.87 -6.06
CA GLY A 229 1.73 9.12 -6.84
C GLY A 229 1.17 10.38 -6.17
N GLY A 230 0.59 10.28 -4.97
CA GLY A 230 0.01 11.40 -4.22
C GLY A 230 1.02 12.28 -3.48
N GLY A 231 2.27 11.82 -3.30
CA GLY A 231 3.45 12.59 -2.90
C GLY A 231 3.37 13.37 -1.57
N LEU A 232 4.16 12.98 -0.57
CA LEU A 232 4.40 13.79 0.63
C LEU A 232 5.50 14.82 0.35
N ALA A 233 5.25 16.10 0.63
CA ALA A 233 6.25 17.14 0.39
C ALA A 233 7.41 17.07 1.42
N ALA A 234 8.57 17.65 1.07
CA ALA A 234 9.65 17.80 2.03
C ALA A 234 9.20 18.60 3.27
N GLY A 235 9.64 18.18 4.45
CA GLY A 235 9.21 18.72 5.73
C GLY A 235 7.81 18.30 6.18
N GLN A 236 7.08 17.47 5.41
CA GLN A 236 5.84 16.84 5.89
C GLN A 236 6.11 15.40 6.35
N PHE A 237 5.31 14.95 7.32
CA PHE A 237 5.37 13.61 7.90
C PHE A 237 4.01 13.18 8.43
N PHE A 238 3.77 11.88 8.51
CA PHE A 238 2.60 11.28 9.16
C PHE A 238 2.85 11.01 10.64
N THR A 239 1.79 11.21 11.42
CA THR A 239 1.74 10.89 12.85
C THR A 239 0.89 9.64 13.14
N SER A 240 -0.03 9.32 12.24
CA SER A 240 -0.90 8.16 12.30
C SER A 240 -1.41 7.80 10.90
N LEU A 241 -2.13 6.69 10.80
CA LEU A 241 -2.99 6.42 9.65
C LEU A 241 -4.21 7.34 9.63
N THR A 242 -4.80 7.51 8.45
CA THR A 242 -6.07 8.23 8.27
C THR A 242 -7.24 7.25 8.23
N ARG A 243 -8.44 7.79 8.43
CA ARG A 243 -9.66 7.03 8.61
C ARG A 243 -10.04 6.17 7.39
N ASP A 244 -9.71 6.63 6.20
CA ASP A 244 -9.79 5.90 4.95
C ASP A 244 -8.84 4.70 4.89
N ASP A 245 -7.59 4.82 5.36
CA ASP A 245 -6.65 3.69 5.45
C ASP A 245 -7.24 2.59 6.36
N PHE A 246 -7.75 2.98 7.55
CA PHE A 246 -8.46 2.06 8.45
C PHE A 246 -9.72 1.47 7.80
N GLY A 247 -10.40 2.26 6.98
CA GLY A 247 -11.56 1.84 6.18
C GLY A 247 -11.22 0.73 5.19
N ALA A 248 -10.15 0.90 4.41
CA ALA A 248 -9.64 -0.12 3.51
C ALA A 248 -9.22 -1.38 4.26
N LEU A 249 -8.43 -1.24 5.31
CA LEU A 249 -7.98 -2.40 6.10
C LEU A 249 -9.15 -3.15 6.73
N ARG A 250 -10.16 -2.43 7.23
CA ARG A 250 -11.41 -3.04 7.72
C ARG A 250 -12.13 -3.77 6.61
N TYR A 251 -12.24 -3.19 5.41
CA TYR A 251 -12.84 -3.89 4.28
C TYR A 251 -12.05 -5.16 3.93
N LEU A 252 -10.74 -5.07 3.74
CA LEU A 252 -9.90 -6.21 3.32
C LEU A 252 -9.91 -7.35 4.34
N LEU A 253 -9.74 -7.03 5.63
CA LEU A 253 -9.46 -7.99 6.70
C LEU A 253 -10.69 -8.40 7.51
N ARG A 254 -11.88 -7.84 7.25
CA ARG A 254 -13.11 -8.23 7.97
C ARG A 254 -13.39 -9.72 7.78
N PHE A 255 -13.86 -10.35 8.85
CA PHE A 255 -14.21 -11.78 8.86
C PHE A 255 -15.25 -12.15 7.78
N ASN A 256 -16.21 -11.27 7.53
CA ASN A 256 -17.26 -11.50 6.53
C ASN A 256 -16.78 -11.26 5.08
N ASN A 257 -15.51 -10.90 4.85
CA ASN A 257 -14.93 -10.87 3.53
C ASN A 257 -14.39 -12.26 3.19
N VAL A 258 -15.16 -13.06 2.48
CA VAL A 258 -14.85 -14.47 2.25
C VAL A 258 -14.47 -14.70 0.79
N ASN A 259 -13.20 -15.03 0.55
CA ASN A 259 -12.66 -15.34 -0.77
C ASN A 259 -12.13 -16.78 -0.79
N THR A 260 -12.25 -17.47 -1.92
CA THR A 260 -11.53 -18.72 -2.18
C THR A 260 -10.06 -18.39 -2.38
N GLU A 261 -9.22 -18.93 -1.51
CA GLU A 261 -7.80 -18.63 -1.48
C GLU A 261 -7.01 -19.92 -1.39
N GLN A 262 -5.74 -19.87 -1.81
CA GLN A 262 -4.80 -20.97 -1.66
C GLN A 262 -3.70 -20.54 -0.70
N ILE A 263 -3.38 -21.40 0.27
CA ILE A 263 -2.17 -21.27 1.09
C ILE A 263 -1.02 -22.04 0.42
N THR A 264 0.20 -21.50 0.51
CA THR A 264 1.38 -22.17 -0.03
C THR A 264 1.78 -23.33 0.87
N LEU A 265 1.57 -24.57 0.42
CA LEU A 265 1.94 -25.77 1.17
C LEU A 265 3.46 -26.01 1.18
N GLY A 266 3.98 -26.42 2.34
CA GLY A 266 5.36 -26.88 2.47
C GLY A 266 5.48 -28.37 2.23
N THR A 267 6.62 -28.83 1.70
CA THR A 267 6.98 -30.25 1.67
C THR A 267 7.66 -30.64 3.00
N PRO A 268 7.07 -31.55 3.81
CA PRO A 268 7.69 -31.98 5.05
C PRO A 268 9.06 -32.65 4.79
N GLY A 269 10.10 -32.23 5.51
CA GLY A 269 11.41 -32.91 5.53
C GLY A 269 12.37 -32.61 4.38
N ALA A 270 12.03 -31.75 3.42
CA ALA A 270 12.89 -31.40 2.29
C ALA A 270 13.62 -30.05 2.43
N GLY A 271 13.56 -29.40 3.59
CA GLY A 271 14.04 -28.01 3.74
C GLY A 271 13.23 -27.01 2.90
N GLY A 272 12.06 -27.41 2.40
CA GLY A 272 11.17 -26.58 1.58
C GLY A 272 10.30 -25.66 2.43
N SER A 273 10.16 -24.42 1.98
CA SER A 273 9.42 -23.35 2.65
C SER A 273 7.95 -23.37 2.29
N GLY A 274 7.15 -23.93 3.18
CA GLY A 274 5.71 -23.71 3.09
C GLY A 274 5.00 -24.09 4.36
N ILE A 275 3.70 -23.82 4.36
CA ILE A 275 2.86 -23.92 5.53
C ILE A 275 2.57 -25.40 5.81
N THR A 276 2.76 -25.79 7.06
CA THR A 276 2.49 -27.15 7.56
C THR A 276 1.50 -27.07 8.72
N LEU A 277 0.81 -28.18 9.03
CA LEU A 277 0.02 -28.25 10.24
C LEU A 277 0.95 -28.17 11.46
N VAL A 278 0.53 -27.47 12.51
CA VAL A 278 1.20 -27.56 13.81
C VAL A 278 1.10 -29.03 14.24
N PRO A 279 2.21 -29.73 14.49
CA PRO A 279 2.16 -31.08 15.04
C PRO A 279 1.33 -31.06 16.32
N PHE A 280 0.41 -32.01 16.49
CA PHE A 280 -0.18 -32.20 17.81
C PHE A 280 0.98 -32.40 18.79
N ASP A 281 1.10 -31.55 19.82
CA ASP A 281 2.09 -31.66 20.90
C ASP A 281 1.81 -32.92 21.75
N SER A 282 1.69 -34.09 21.11
CA SER A 282 1.75 -35.36 21.78
C SER A 282 3.23 -35.70 21.93
N PRO A 283 3.78 -35.80 23.15
CA PRO A 283 5.10 -36.39 23.39
C PRO A 283 5.22 -37.86 22.90
N TYR A 284 4.15 -38.42 22.31
CA TYR A 284 4.08 -39.74 21.70
C TYR A 284 3.84 -39.72 20.17
N SER A 285 3.93 -38.57 19.49
CA SER A 285 3.80 -38.55 18.02
C SER A 285 5.02 -39.20 17.38
N PHE A 286 4.82 -40.29 16.62
CA PHE A 286 5.89 -41.01 15.94
C PHE A 286 6.56 -40.13 14.88
N PRO A 287 7.90 -40.22 14.70
CA PRO A 287 8.58 -39.57 13.60
C PRO A 287 7.99 -40.06 12.27
N SER A 288 7.66 -39.12 11.38
CA SER A 288 7.36 -39.42 9.97
C SER A 288 8.51 -40.27 9.40
N GLY A 289 8.19 -41.47 8.92
CA GLY A 289 9.16 -42.53 8.64
C GLY A 289 10.15 -42.21 7.53
N THR A 290 11.41 -42.55 7.80
CA THR A 290 12.57 -42.48 6.89
C THR A 290 12.59 -43.62 5.86
N ASN A 291 11.51 -43.87 5.11
CA ASN A 291 11.55 -44.83 4.01
C ASN A 291 10.86 -44.29 2.76
N GLY A 292 11.65 -44.19 1.68
CA GLY A 292 11.20 -43.78 0.37
C GLY A 292 10.07 -44.68 -0.15
N SER A 293 9.16 -44.05 -0.88
CA SER A 293 8.07 -44.70 -1.63
C SER A 293 6.95 -45.31 -0.78
N ASN A 294 6.21 -44.49 -0.01
CA ASN A 294 4.73 -44.52 0.12
C ASN A 294 4.22 -43.53 1.20
N THR A 295 4.49 -42.23 1.06
CA THR A 295 4.04 -41.20 2.01
C THR A 295 2.78 -40.51 1.50
N ILE A 296 1.63 -41.18 1.60
CA ILE A 296 0.37 -40.43 1.68
C ILE A 296 0.44 -39.67 3.01
N SER A 297 0.84 -38.40 2.97
CA SER A 297 0.66 -37.51 4.12
C SER A 297 -0.83 -37.38 4.37
N THR A 298 -1.38 -38.18 5.29
CA THR A 298 -2.80 -38.18 5.63
C THR A 298 -3.22 -36.94 6.44
N ASN A 299 -2.30 -36.00 6.69
CA ASN A 299 -2.54 -34.80 7.48
C ASN A 299 -1.84 -33.59 6.84
N LEU A 300 -2.20 -33.26 5.60
CA LEU A 300 -1.82 -31.99 4.97
C LEU A 300 -2.81 -30.89 5.35
N PRO A 301 -2.36 -29.63 5.48
CA PRO A 301 -3.28 -28.51 5.59
C PRO A 301 -4.28 -28.50 4.43
N ILE A 302 -5.51 -28.06 4.69
CA ILE A 302 -6.42 -27.70 3.61
C ILE A 302 -5.85 -26.45 2.94
N ASP A 303 -5.43 -26.57 1.70
CA ASP A 303 -4.74 -25.51 0.97
C ASP A 303 -5.70 -24.57 0.26
N LEU A 304 -6.62 -25.14 -0.52
CA LEU A 304 -7.63 -24.42 -1.27
C LEU A 304 -8.98 -24.43 -0.54
N ALA A 305 -9.42 -23.27 -0.08
CA ALA A 305 -10.71 -23.13 0.59
C ALA A 305 -11.22 -21.68 0.60
N ARG A 306 -12.51 -21.53 0.88
CA ARG A 306 -13.12 -20.23 1.16
C ARG A 306 -12.69 -19.76 2.54
N ARG A 307 -12.02 -18.61 2.63
CA ARG A 307 -11.42 -18.07 3.84
C ARG A 307 -11.96 -16.68 4.18
N PRO A 308 -12.47 -16.50 5.42
CA PRO A 308 -12.68 -15.20 6.05
C PRO A 308 -11.42 -14.33 6.08
N GLY A 309 -11.60 -13.02 6.21
CA GLY A 309 -10.50 -12.11 6.54
C GLY A 309 -9.91 -12.38 7.95
N ILE A 310 -8.60 -12.17 8.08
CA ILE A 310 -7.81 -12.51 9.28
C ILE A 310 -7.95 -11.54 10.45
N GLY A 311 -8.65 -10.42 10.28
CA GLY A 311 -8.90 -9.42 11.33
C GLY A 311 -7.73 -8.45 11.55
N LYS A 312 -6.50 -8.94 11.63
CA LYS A 312 -5.30 -8.11 11.85
C LYS A 312 -4.05 -8.74 11.24
N VAL A 313 -3.17 -7.89 10.72
CA VAL A 313 -1.78 -8.24 10.39
C VAL A 313 -0.87 -7.64 11.46
N SER A 314 0.07 -8.42 11.96
CA SER A 314 1.11 -8.01 12.90
C SER A 314 2.47 -8.13 12.25
N PHE A 315 3.37 -7.21 12.57
CA PHE A 315 4.71 -7.13 12.03
C PHE A 315 5.75 -7.39 13.10
N ARG A 316 6.67 -8.32 12.85
CA ARG A 316 7.71 -8.69 13.80
C ARG A 316 9.10 -8.48 13.21
N SER A 317 9.93 -7.69 13.89
CA SER A 317 11.32 -7.48 13.51
C SER A 317 12.13 -8.77 13.71
N LEU A 318 12.96 -9.12 12.73
CA LEU A 318 13.93 -10.20 12.82
C LEU A 318 15.30 -9.65 13.21
N PRO A 319 15.98 -10.25 14.20
CA PRO A 319 17.37 -9.91 14.47
C PRO A 319 18.24 -10.49 13.34
N ILE A 320 18.62 -9.63 12.38
CA ILE A 320 19.61 -10.00 11.35
C ILE A 320 20.98 -9.59 11.87
N ASP A 321 21.93 -10.53 11.91
CA ASP A 321 23.31 -10.25 12.28
C ASP A 321 23.97 -9.36 11.20
N SER A 322 24.15 -8.09 11.56
CA SER A 322 24.66 -7.02 10.71
C SER A 322 26.12 -7.19 10.28
N LEU A 323 26.90 -8.08 10.93
CA LEU A 323 28.33 -8.24 10.66
C LEU A 323 28.63 -9.36 9.66
N LEU A 324 27.76 -10.38 9.57
CA LEU A 324 27.98 -11.57 8.73
C LEU A 324 26.87 -11.83 7.71
N GLY A 325 25.71 -11.17 7.81
CA GLY A 325 24.65 -11.18 6.78
C GLY A 325 24.06 -12.55 6.44
N ILE A 326 24.34 -13.62 7.19
CA ILE A 326 24.10 -15.01 6.73
C ILE A 326 23.32 -15.88 7.74
N ASN A 327 23.32 -15.59 9.04
CA ASN A 327 22.63 -16.47 10.01
C ASN A 327 21.33 -15.86 10.52
N ILE A 328 20.23 -16.13 9.82
CA ILE A 328 18.88 -15.99 10.38
C ILE A 328 18.57 -17.27 11.15
N LEU A 329 18.37 -17.17 12.46
CA LEU A 329 17.72 -18.24 13.20
C LEU A 329 16.31 -18.42 12.61
N PRO A 330 15.93 -19.63 12.15
CA PRO A 330 14.60 -19.84 11.58
C PRO A 330 13.51 -19.41 12.56
N VAL A 331 12.63 -18.51 12.13
CA VAL A 331 11.49 -18.07 12.94
C VAL A 331 10.27 -18.89 12.56
N THR A 332 9.67 -19.54 13.55
CA THR A 332 8.43 -20.28 13.36
C THR A 332 7.24 -19.40 13.74
N ASN A 333 6.45 -19.00 12.74
CA ASN A 333 5.16 -18.36 12.94
C ASN A 333 4.08 -19.43 13.06
N ARG A 334 3.39 -19.49 14.21
CA ARG A 334 2.21 -20.36 14.41
C ARG A 334 0.95 -19.52 14.43
N TYR A 335 -0.09 -19.96 13.74
CA TYR A 335 -1.36 -19.24 13.67
C TYR A 335 -2.54 -20.18 13.38
N THR A 336 -3.74 -19.70 13.64
CA THR A 336 -4.99 -20.41 13.34
C THR A 336 -5.58 -19.85 12.05
N ASP A 337 -5.74 -20.71 11.04
CA ASP A 337 -6.45 -20.41 9.80
C ASP A 337 -7.91 -20.84 9.92
N PHE A 338 -8.83 -19.98 9.51
CA PHE A 338 -10.26 -20.26 9.47
C PHE A 338 -10.70 -20.47 8.03
N TYR A 339 -11.43 -21.54 7.75
CA TYR A 339 -11.87 -21.85 6.41
C TYR A 339 -13.23 -22.58 6.44
N TYR A 340 -14.00 -22.43 5.36
CA TYR A 340 -15.20 -23.24 5.16
C TYR A 340 -14.78 -24.61 4.61
N HIS A 341 -15.10 -25.68 5.35
CA HIS A 341 -14.69 -27.02 4.97
C HIS A 341 -15.31 -27.42 3.61
N PRO A 342 -14.51 -27.89 2.62
CA PRO A 342 -15.00 -28.15 1.26
C PRO A 342 -16.17 -29.13 1.18
N THR A 343 -16.28 -30.07 2.13
CA THR A 343 -17.31 -31.14 2.08
C THR A 343 -18.59 -30.84 2.85
N ASN A 344 -18.54 -30.06 3.94
CA ASN A 344 -19.67 -29.86 4.85
C ASN A 344 -20.06 -28.38 5.01
N VAL A 345 -19.27 -27.47 4.44
CA VAL A 345 -19.53 -26.03 4.37
C VAL A 345 -19.61 -25.35 5.75
N TYR A 346 -19.26 -26.05 6.83
CA TYR A 346 -19.12 -25.44 8.15
C TYR A 346 -17.79 -24.71 8.25
N LEU A 347 -17.83 -23.56 8.93
CA LEU A 347 -16.64 -22.83 9.31
C LEU A 347 -15.84 -23.68 10.31
N THR A 348 -14.65 -24.09 9.89
CA THR A 348 -13.70 -24.90 10.67
C THR A 348 -12.38 -24.13 10.77
N ASN A 349 -11.48 -24.57 11.65
CA ASN A 349 -10.14 -24.04 11.74
C ASN A 349 -9.07 -25.12 11.60
N GLN A 350 -7.87 -24.69 11.23
CA GLN A 350 -6.67 -25.50 11.25
C GLN A 350 -5.54 -24.70 11.89
N ASN A 351 -4.69 -25.35 12.67
CA ASN A 351 -3.52 -24.72 13.25
C ASN A 351 -2.33 -24.94 12.33
N LEU A 352 -1.76 -23.84 11.85
CA LEU A 352 -0.71 -23.81 10.86
C LEU A 352 0.58 -23.28 11.48
N GLN A 353 1.70 -23.77 10.97
CA GLN A 353 3.01 -23.20 11.22
C GLN A 353 3.76 -22.95 9.91
N ARG A 354 4.49 -21.86 9.88
CA ARG A 354 5.42 -21.52 8.80
C ARG A 354 6.78 -21.21 9.40
N VAL A 355 7.80 -21.91 8.92
CA VAL A 355 9.20 -21.65 9.28
C VAL A 355 9.78 -20.71 8.24
N SER A 356 10.22 -19.53 8.66
CA SER A 356 10.82 -18.51 7.80
C SER A 356 12.31 -18.43 8.07
N THR A 357 13.13 -18.58 7.02
CA THR A 357 14.58 -18.36 7.08
C THR A 357 15.00 -17.01 6.49
N LEU A 358 14.07 -16.30 5.86
CA LEU A 358 14.21 -14.92 5.38
C LEU A 358 13.07 -14.06 5.95
N PRO A 359 13.24 -12.73 6.03
CA PRO A 359 12.13 -11.83 6.32
C PRO A 359 11.10 -11.84 5.17
N ASP A 360 9.83 -11.58 5.50
CA ASP A 360 8.78 -11.35 4.52
C ASP A 360 8.95 -9.99 3.82
N ILE A 361 9.37 -8.97 4.58
CA ILE A 361 9.70 -7.63 4.08
C ILE A 361 11.18 -7.33 4.39
N LEU A 362 11.95 -6.99 3.38
CA LEU A 362 13.36 -6.65 3.52
C LEU A 362 13.57 -5.17 3.18
N PHE A 363 13.98 -4.38 4.17
CA PHE A 363 14.39 -3.00 3.96
C PHE A 363 15.85 -2.96 3.52
N THR A 364 16.09 -2.32 2.38
CA THR A 364 17.41 -2.20 1.77
C THR A 364 17.67 -0.76 1.34
N ALA A 365 18.91 -0.48 0.94
CA ALA A 365 19.28 0.80 0.36
C ALA A 365 20.06 0.59 -0.94
N GLY A 366 19.85 1.47 -1.91
CA GLY A 366 20.60 1.39 -3.16
C GLY A 366 20.52 2.68 -3.96
N ASP A 367 21.45 2.84 -4.89
CA ASP A 367 21.44 3.96 -5.82
C ASP A 367 20.32 3.74 -6.86
N LEU A 368 19.26 4.53 -6.76
CA LEU A 368 18.11 4.50 -7.67
C LEU A 368 18.22 5.59 -8.74
N SER A 369 19.40 6.18 -8.96
CA SER A 369 19.62 7.33 -9.85
C SER A 369 19.48 7.05 -11.35
N THR A 370 19.33 5.78 -11.74
CA THR A 370 19.13 5.42 -13.15
C THR A 370 17.72 5.78 -13.60
N GLY A 371 17.58 6.67 -14.59
CA GLY A 371 16.28 7.08 -15.15
C GLY A 371 15.60 8.29 -14.49
N GLN A 372 16.31 9.00 -13.60
CA GLN A 372 15.78 10.16 -12.85
C GLN A 372 15.35 11.36 -13.72
N ILE A 373 15.85 11.45 -14.96
CA ILE A 373 15.48 12.48 -15.92
C ILE A 373 14.85 11.78 -17.12
N THR A 374 13.58 12.09 -17.38
CA THR A 374 12.87 11.61 -18.57
C THR A 374 12.26 12.78 -19.34
N ILE A 375 12.03 12.62 -20.64
CA ILE A 375 11.41 13.65 -21.48
C ILE A 375 9.88 13.44 -21.50
N SER A 376 9.12 14.46 -21.11
CA SER A 376 7.66 14.54 -21.22
C SER A 376 7.28 15.60 -22.25
N ASN A 377 6.67 15.21 -23.38
CA ASN A 377 6.26 16.14 -24.46
C ASN A 377 7.37 17.13 -24.91
N GLY A 378 8.63 16.69 -24.92
CA GLY A 378 9.78 17.53 -25.25
C GLY A 378 10.33 18.37 -24.09
N VAL A 379 9.74 18.27 -22.89
CA VAL A 379 10.17 18.91 -21.65
C VAL A 379 10.83 17.88 -20.72
N PRO A 380 12.10 18.06 -20.33
CA PRO A 380 12.71 17.23 -19.29
C PRO A 380 11.97 17.33 -17.93
N VAL A 381 11.68 16.19 -17.30
CA VAL A 381 11.04 16.07 -15.98
C VAL A 381 11.88 15.20 -15.06
N ALA A 382 12.00 15.61 -13.80
CA ALA A 382 12.62 14.84 -12.73
C ALA A 382 11.56 13.97 -12.06
N VAL A 383 11.73 12.66 -12.13
CA VAL A 383 10.96 11.71 -11.32
C VAL A 383 11.94 10.80 -10.61
N PRO A 384 12.79 11.32 -9.71
CA PRO A 384 13.73 10.45 -9.02
C PRO A 384 12.92 9.47 -8.17
N PRO A 385 13.00 8.15 -8.44
CA PRO A 385 12.37 7.19 -7.56
C PRO A 385 13.12 7.27 -6.23
N LEU A 386 12.51 7.95 -5.26
CA LEU A 386 13.05 8.05 -3.91
C LEU A 386 13.15 6.65 -3.30
N LEU A 387 12.25 5.75 -3.69
CA LEU A 387 12.24 4.36 -3.28
C LEU A 387 11.80 3.45 -4.42
N SER A 388 12.16 2.18 -4.32
CA SER A 388 11.77 1.11 -5.24
C SER A 388 11.24 -0.09 -4.46
N ARG A 389 10.27 -0.79 -5.04
CA ARG A 389 9.54 -1.91 -4.45
C ARG A 389 8.88 -2.77 -5.53
N PRO A 390 8.55 -4.04 -5.26
CA PRO A 390 7.79 -4.86 -6.20
C PRO A 390 6.41 -4.26 -6.52
N THR A 391 6.02 -4.37 -7.78
CA THR A 391 4.65 -4.12 -8.21
C THR A 391 3.75 -5.30 -7.84
N SER A 392 2.45 -5.18 -8.11
CA SER A 392 1.45 -6.25 -8.00
C SER A 392 1.71 -7.44 -8.93
N SER A 393 2.77 -7.42 -9.74
CA SER A 393 3.20 -8.54 -10.58
C SER A 393 3.44 -9.84 -9.82
N ARG A 394 3.81 -9.77 -8.53
CA ARG A 394 3.94 -10.95 -7.66
C ARG A 394 2.63 -11.43 -7.05
N TRP A 395 1.54 -10.68 -7.18
CA TRP A 395 0.27 -11.01 -6.52
C TRP A 395 -0.46 -12.10 -7.27
N VAL A 396 -1.07 -13.03 -6.54
CA VAL A 396 -1.70 -14.21 -7.13
C VAL A 396 -3.20 -13.92 -7.32
N ASN A 397 -3.63 -13.87 -8.58
CA ASN A 397 -5.03 -13.70 -8.94
C ASN A 397 -5.79 -15.03 -8.73
N ASN A 398 -6.81 -15.00 -7.86
CA ASN A 398 -7.65 -16.14 -7.52
C ASN A 398 -9.07 -16.04 -8.10
N ALA A 399 -9.32 -15.11 -9.02
CA ALA A 399 -10.63 -14.91 -9.64
C ALA A 399 -11.17 -16.18 -10.32
N ALA A 400 -10.27 -16.97 -10.91
CA ALA A 400 -10.62 -18.24 -11.58
C ALA A 400 -10.91 -19.40 -10.60
N LEU A 401 -10.64 -19.24 -9.30
CA LEU A 401 -10.90 -20.29 -8.32
C LEU A 401 -12.41 -20.42 -8.06
N PRO A 402 -12.91 -21.65 -7.82
CA PRO A 402 -14.33 -21.88 -7.54
C PRO A 402 -14.82 -21.04 -6.36
N GLY A 403 -15.90 -20.27 -6.55
CA GLY A 403 -16.53 -19.48 -5.49
C GLY A 403 -16.11 -18.01 -5.40
N ASN A 404 -15.09 -17.57 -6.15
CA ASN A 404 -14.73 -16.15 -6.29
C ASN A 404 -15.39 -15.47 -7.48
N SER A 405 -15.55 -16.18 -8.60
CA SER A 405 -16.31 -15.73 -9.76
C SER A 405 -16.86 -16.92 -10.52
N SER A 406 -18.11 -16.83 -10.99
CA SER A 406 -18.68 -17.81 -11.93
C SER A 406 -18.00 -17.67 -13.28
N ILE A 407 -17.50 -18.78 -13.84
CA ILE A 407 -17.17 -18.91 -15.26
C ILE A 407 -18.37 -18.41 -16.07
N GLY A 408 -18.24 -17.27 -16.75
CA GLY A 408 -19.35 -16.61 -17.43
C GLY A 408 -18.94 -15.47 -18.36
N GLY A 409 -18.13 -15.77 -19.38
CA GLY A 409 -17.95 -14.92 -20.57
C GLY A 409 -16.76 -13.94 -20.54
N VAL A 410 -15.89 -14.09 -21.55
CA VAL A 410 -14.74 -13.24 -21.97
C VAL A 410 -14.10 -12.37 -20.87
N GLY A 411 -13.11 -12.95 -20.20
CA GLY A 411 -12.19 -12.28 -19.28
C GLY A 411 -12.38 -12.75 -17.83
N THR A 412 -11.34 -13.34 -17.24
CA THR A 412 -11.28 -13.50 -15.78
C THR A 412 -11.35 -12.13 -15.12
N ALA A 413 -12.17 -11.99 -14.09
CA ALA A 413 -12.19 -10.78 -13.26
C ALA A 413 -10.76 -10.47 -12.77
N PRO A 414 -10.42 -9.18 -12.57
CA PRO A 414 -9.08 -8.78 -12.16
C PRO A 414 -8.73 -9.21 -10.73
N GLY A 415 -9.69 -9.73 -9.96
CA GLY A 415 -9.53 -10.34 -8.64
C GLY A 415 -10.81 -11.09 -8.24
N PRO A 416 -10.94 -11.55 -6.99
CA PRO A 416 -10.04 -11.30 -5.87
C PRO A 416 -8.78 -12.16 -5.92
N GLY A 417 -7.80 -11.85 -5.08
CA GLY A 417 -6.52 -12.54 -5.02
C GLY A 417 -5.80 -12.43 -3.68
N VAL A 418 -4.63 -13.05 -3.62
CA VAL A 418 -3.77 -13.02 -2.43
C VAL A 418 -2.48 -12.30 -2.74
N ILE A 419 -2.03 -11.49 -1.78
CA ILE A 419 -0.70 -10.93 -1.78
C ILE A 419 0.19 -11.96 -1.08
N PRO A 420 1.10 -12.64 -1.80
CA PRO A 420 1.95 -13.62 -1.16
C PRO A 420 2.94 -12.91 -0.25
N GLU A 421 3.14 -13.51 0.92
CA GLU A 421 4.29 -13.22 1.76
C GLU A 421 5.64 -13.33 1.02
N GLY A 422 6.74 -12.95 1.68
CA GLY A 422 8.04 -13.45 1.26
C GLY A 422 8.04 -14.97 1.42
N ASP A 423 8.48 -15.71 0.40
CA ASP A 423 8.43 -17.18 0.42
C ASP A 423 9.38 -17.83 1.43
N GLY A 424 9.97 -17.07 2.35
CA GLY A 424 10.79 -17.54 3.47
C GLY A 424 12.13 -18.17 3.09
N THR A 425 12.39 -18.47 1.81
CA THR A 425 13.61 -19.17 1.32
C THR A 425 14.18 -18.66 0.00
N THR A 426 13.49 -17.81 -0.76
CA THR A 426 13.91 -17.39 -2.10
C THR A 426 13.68 -15.90 -2.38
N VAL A 427 12.57 -15.26 -1.98
CA VAL A 427 12.29 -13.85 -2.29
C VAL A 427 11.47 -13.12 -1.19
N ALA A 428 12.10 -12.15 -0.50
CA ALA A 428 11.42 -11.18 0.37
C ALA A 428 10.65 -10.12 -0.47
N ILE A 429 9.86 -9.24 0.15
CA ILE A 429 9.40 -7.98 -0.46
C ILE A 429 10.52 -6.94 -0.23
N PRO A 430 11.39 -6.64 -1.22
CA PRO A 430 12.41 -5.62 -1.05
C PRO A 430 11.76 -4.23 -1.07
N ILE A 431 12.06 -3.41 -0.07
CA ILE A 431 11.79 -1.97 -0.07
C ILE A 431 13.14 -1.28 -0.07
N ILE A 432 13.52 -0.76 -1.23
CA ILE A 432 14.83 -0.16 -1.49
C ILE A 432 14.68 1.35 -1.36
N PHE A 433 15.37 1.98 -0.42
CA PHE A 433 15.43 3.43 -0.32
C PHE A 433 16.64 3.97 -1.08
N ASP A 434 16.45 5.08 -1.79
CA ASP A 434 17.51 5.72 -2.58
C ASP A 434 18.65 6.24 -1.70
N THR A 435 19.89 6.02 -2.15
CA THR A 435 21.12 6.47 -1.48
C THR A 435 21.77 7.67 -2.14
N LEU A 436 21.19 8.24 -3.21
CA LEU A 436 21.80 9.34 -3.97
C LEU A 436 22.14 10.57 -3.11
N GLY A 437 21.30 10.88 -2.12
CA GLY A 437 21.46 12.06 -1.27
C GLY A 437 21.18 13.38 -2.02
N THR A 438 21.89 14.46 -1.65
CA THR A 438 21.74 15.76 -2.30
C THR A 438 22.34 15.75 -3.70
N ALA A 439 21.50 16.01 -4.69
CA ALA A 439 21.87 16.16 -6.09
C ALA A 439 21.11 17.32 -6.72
N ARG A 440 21.56 17.75 -7.90
CA ARG A 440 21.00 18.88 -8.65
C ARG A 440 20.61 18.43 -10.04
N ILE A 441 19.31 18.51 -10.33
CA ILE A 441 18.76 18.20 -11.63
C ILE A 441 18.68 19.48 -12.45
N ASN A 442 19.41 19.51 -13.55
CA ASN A 442 19.48 20.66 -14.45
C ASN A 442 18.56 20.42 -15.65
N PHE A 443 17.59 21.31 -15.86
CA PHE A 443 16.69 21.23 -17.00
C PHE A 443 17.04 22.29 -18.04
N GLN A 444 17.27 21.85 -19.27
CA GLN A 444 17.40 22.76 -20.40
C GLN A 444 16.00 23.22 -20.83
N SER A 445 15.58 24.40 -20.39
CA SER A 445 14.40 25.07 -20.93
C SER A 445 14.73 25.75 -22.26
N GLY A 446 13.74 25.90 -23.15
CA GLY A 446 13.91 26.50 -24.48
C GLY A 446 14.47 27.93 -24.40
N GLY A 447 15.78 28.07 -24.58
CA GLY A 447 16.50 29.35 -24.52
C GLY A 447 17.73 29.34 -23.59
N ALA A 448 17.81 28.40 -22.64
CA ALA A 448 18.98 28.26 -21.77
C ALA A 448 20.16 27.64 -22.55
N ARG A 449 21.23 28.43 -22.77
CA ARG A 449 22.47 27.97 -23.41
C ARG A 449 23.50 27.41 -22.41
N PHE A 450 23.34 27.74 -21.14
CA PHE A 450 24.17 27.28 -20.04
C PHE A 450 23.25 26.83 -18.90
N LEU A 451 23.61 25.73 -18.26
CA LEU A 451 22.95 25.20 -17.06
C LEU A 451 23.89 25.44 -15.88
N ASP A 452 23.33 25.93 -14.79
CA ASP A 452 24.11 26.27 -13.59
C ASP A 452 23.39 25.81 -12.33
N GLU A 453 24.14 25.82 -11.23
CA GLU A 453 23.66 25.42 -9.92
C GLU A 453 22.42 26.22 -9.46
N ARG A 454 22.32 27.48 -9.87
CA ARG A 454 21.26 28.41 -9.47
C ARG A 454 19.90 28.05 -10.11
N SER A 455 19.93 27.50 -11.31
CA SER A 455 18.74 27.11 -12.08
C SER A 455 18.37 25.63 -11.90
N ALA A 456 19.19 24.87 -11.18
CA ALA A 456 18.95 23.46 -10.91
C ALA A 456 17.84 23.24 -9.86
N VAL A 457 17.12 22.14 -10.02
CA VAL A 457 16.18 21.62 -9.02
C VAL A 457 16.92 20.67 -8.09
N LEU A 458 16.81 20.90 -6.78
CA LEU A 458 17.41 20.04 -5.78
C LEU A 458 16.64 18.72 -5.66
N THR A 459 17.37 17.60 -5.56
CA THR A 459 16.81 16.36 -5.04
C THR A 459 16.64 16.49 -3.54
N GLY A 460 15.70 15.71 -2.99
CA GLY A 460 15.54 15.67 -1.54
C GLY A 460 16.46 14.64 -0.91
N VAL A 461 16.71 14.79 0.38
CA VAL A 461 17.40 13.79 1.20
C VAL A 461 16.44 13.10 2.13
N TRP A 462 16.81 11.92 2.61
CA TRP A 462 16.07 11.25 3.67
C TRP A 462 16.38 11.86 5.03
N GLY A 463 15.39 11.86 5.91
CA GLY A 463 15.55 12.14 7.33
C GLY A 463 14.44 11.53 8.16
N PHE A 464 14.53 11.73 9.46
CA PHE A 464 13.50 11.36 10.42
C PHE A 464 13.26 12.54 11.36
N PHE A 465 12.02 13.03 11.40
CA PHE A 465 11.71 14.26 12.09
C PHE A 465 10.25 14.32 12.54
N ASP A 466 9.96 15.27 13.41
CA ASP A 466 8.62 15.70 13.75
C ASP A 466 8.48 17.23 13.62
N THR A 467 7.41 17.77 14.22
CA THR A 467 7.06 19.19 14.19
C THR A 467 8.16 20.09 14.73
N THR A 468 8.92 19.59 15.69
CA THR A 468 9.81 20.37 16.55
C THR A 468 11.27 19.98 16.39
N THR A 469 11.55 18.76 15.94
CA THR A 469 12.89 18.19 15.98
C THR A 469 13.17 17.38 14.72
N ILE A 470 14.34 17.63 14.14
CA ILE A 470 14.95 16.73 13.16
C ILE A 470 15.84 15.79 13.96
N TYR A 471 15.42 14.53 14.08
CA TYR A 471 16.12 13.51 14.85
C TYR A 471 17.37 13.03 14.11
N SER A 472 17.26 12.86 12.80
CA SER A 472 18.38 12.47 11.95
C SER A 472 18.18 12.92 10.49
N VAL A 473 19.30 13.01 9.79
CA VAL A 473 19.40 13.17 8.34
C VAL A 473 20.32 12.07 7.83
N PHE A 474 20.06 11.55 6.64
CA PHE A 474 20.82 10.41 6.10
C PHE A 474 21.72 10.83 4.92
N PRO A 475 22.91 10.21 4.75
CA PRO A 475 23.43 9.02 5.44
C PRO A 475 23.71 9.22 6.95
N ASP A 476 23.66 8.14 7.73
CA ASP A 476 23.79 8.21 9.19
C ASP A 476 25.11 8.88 9.60
N GLY A 477 25.02 9.82 10.55
CA GLY A 477 26.13 10.68 10.93
C GLY A 477 26.22 12.03 10.19
N LEU A 478 25.41 12.26 9.15
CA LEU A 478 25.29 13.59 8.53
C LEU A 478 24.58 14.56 9.48
N THR A 479 25.15 15.76 9.69
CA THR A 479 24.50 16.81 10.49
C THR A 479 23.67 17.75 9.63
N ILE A 480 22.73 18.47 10.27
CA ILE A 480 21.96 19.54 9.61
C ILE A 480 22.90 20.61 9.04
N GLN A 481 23.98 20.95 9.74
CA GLN A 481 24.98 21.93 9.30
C GLN A 481 25.78 21.43 8.08
N ASP A 482 26.04 20.13 7.98
CA ASP A 482 26.64 19.55 6.78
C ASP A 482 25.69 19.69 5.59
N LEU A 483 24.40 19.40 5.79
CA LEU A 483 23.38 19.52 4.74
C LEU A 483 23.21 20.98 4.30
N GLU A 484 23.17 21.94 5.24
CA GLU A 484 23.15 23.37 4.94
C GLU A 484 24.34 23.78 4.07
N ARG A 485 25.55 23.34 4.43
CA ARG A 485 26.77 23.61 3.64
C ARG A 485 26.72 23.00 2.24
N GLN A 486 26.13 21.81 2.09
CA GLN A 486 25.97 21.15 0.78
C GLN A 486 24.98 21.89 -0.12
N LEU A 487 23.89 22.41 0.46
CA LEU A 487 22.81 23.05 -0.28
C LEU A 487 23.07 24.53 -0.58
N TYR A 488 23.63 25.27 0.39
CA TYR A 488 23.76 26.72 0.32
C TYR A 488 25.19 27.22 0.18
N GLY A 489 26.18 26.33 0.29
CA GLY A 489 27.60 26.70 0.35
C GLY A 489 28.08 27.02 1.77
N PRO A 490 29.41 27.23 1.93
CA PRO A 490 30.04 27.48 3.23
C PRO A 490 29.68 28.82 3.86
#